data_AF-A0A3A0BKA8-F1
#
_entry.id   AF-A0A3A0BKA8-F1
#
_cell.length_a   1.000
_cell.length_b   1.000
_cell.length_c   1.000
_cell.angle_alpha   90.00
_cell.angle_beta   90.00
_cell.angle_gamma   90.00
#
_symmetry.space_group_name_H-M   'P 1'
#
loop_
_entity.id
_entity.type
_entity.pdbx_description
1 polymer ?
#
loop_
_entity_poly.entity_id
_entity_poly.type
_entity_poly.pdbx_seq_one_letter_code
_entity_poly.pdbx_strand_id
1 'polypeptide(L)' 'MFMTTAASPVEILRQTFGAAAQEHVTLAPYTSARIGGPADVLLTVKSADQLADAMRLIWEHDLPHYVLG' A
#
# COMPACT_ATOMS: atom_id res chain seq x y z
N MET A 1 -3.47 20.97 23.35
CA MET A 1 -3.48 21.64 22.04
C MET A 1 -3.40 20.53 21.00
N PHE A 2 -4.33 20.50 20.05
CA PHE A 2 -4.87 19.35 19.33
C PHE A 2 -3.84 18.36 18.73
N MET A 3 -3.88 17.09 19.18
CA MET A 3 -3.34 15.95 18.43
C MET A 3 -4.48 15.37 17.60
N THR A 4 -4.57 15.78 16.34
CA THR A 4 -5.53 15.19 15.39
C THR A 4 -5.08 13.76 15.09
N THR A 5 -5.80 12.76 15.57
CA THR A 5 -5.58 11.35 15.25
C THR A 5 -6.04 11.08 13.81
N ALA A 6 -5.29 11.55 12.81
CA ALA A 6 -5.48 11.06 11.44
C ALA A 6 -4.89 9.65 11.36
N ALA A 7 -5.67 8.67 10.90
CA ALA A 7 -5.18 7.31 10.69
C ALA A 7 -4.03 7.32 9.69
N SER A 8 -2.94 6.58 9.98
CA SER A 8 -1.81 6.49 9.05
C SER A 8 -2.23 5.78 7.76
N PRO A 9 -1.59 6.06 6.60
CA PRO A 9 -1.86 5.34 5.35
C PRO A 9 -1.76 3.82 5.50
N VAL A 10 -0.80 3.37 6.32
CA VAL A 10 -0.60 1.98 6.71
C VAL A 10 -1.84 1.41 7.38
N GLU A 11 -2.38 2.12 8.39
CA GLU A 11 -3.53 1.67 9.17
C GLU A 11 -4.77 1.50 8.27
N ILE A 12 -5.02 2.47 7.39
CA ILE A 12 -6.14 2.43 6.43
C ILE A 12 -6.04 1.17 5.56
N LEU A 13 -4.87 0.94 4.95
CA LEU A 13 -4.67 -0.22 4.08
C LEU A 13 -4.71 -1.55 4.85
N ARG A 14 -4.19 -1.61 6.07
CA ARG A 14 -4.24 -2.83 6.90
C ARG A 14 -5.63 -3.16 7.39
N GLN A 15 -6.45 -2.16 7.75
CA GLN A 15 -7.82 -2.39 8.18
C GLN A 15 -8.67 -3.01 7.06
N THR A 16 -8.44 -2.63 5.80
CA THR A 16 -9.19 -3.15 4.65
C THR A 16 -8.60 -4.44 4.08
N PHE A 17 -7.27 -4.54 3.95
CA PHE A 17 -6.61 -5.64 3.23
C PHE A 17 -5.86 -6.64 4.14
N GLY A 18 -5.78 -6.37 5.44
CA GLY A 18 -5.16 -7.26 6.42
C GLY A 18 -3.71 -7.60 6.08
N ALA A 19 -3.43 -8.91 6.02
CA ALA A 19 -2.08 -9.42 5.76
C ALA A 19 -1.55 -9.16 4.33
N ALA A 20 -2.43 -8.76 3.40
CA ALA A 20 -2.00 -8.39 2.05
C ALA A 20 -1.32 -7.02 1.99
N ALA A 21 -1.56 -6.15 2.98
CA ALA A 21 -0.83 -4.90 3.19
C ALA A 21 0.34 -5.17 4.16
N GLN A 22 1.55 -5.12 3.61
CA GLN A 22 2.80 -5.39 4.33
C GLN A 22 3.62 -4.11 4.45
N GLU A 23 4.20 -3.88 5.61
CA GLU A 23 4.98 -2.67 5.89
C GLU A 23 6.48 -2.92 5.70
N HIS A 24 7.21 -1.86 5.32
CA HIS A 24 8.67 -1.88 5.23
C HIS A 24 9.24 -3.01 4.34
N VAL A 25 8.55 -3.34 3.25
CA VAL A 25 8.98 -4.42 2.35
C VAL A 25 9.99 -3.91 1.34
N THR A 26 11.16 -4.56 1.27
CA THR A 26 12.18 -4.29 0.25
C THR A 26 11.65 -4.61 -1.15
N LEU A 27 11.73 -3.64 -2.08
CA LEU A 27 11.24 -3.81 -3.44
C LEU A 27 12.21 -4.55 -4.38
N ALA A 28 13.50 -4.66 -4.02
CA ALA A 28 14.50 -5.36 -4.84
C ALA A 28 14.09 -6.76 -5.36
N PRO A 29 13.40 -7.64 -4.58
CA PRO A 29 12.93 -8.93 -5.08
C PRO A 29 11.84 -8.84 -6.16
N TYR A 30 11.20 -7.69 -6.31
CA TYR A 30 10.07 -7.44 -7.21
C TYR A 30 10.48 -6.67 -8.48
N THR A 31 11.76 -6.37 -8.68
CA THR A 31 12.26 -5.66 -9.87
C THR A 31 13.24 -6.51 -10.67
N SER A 32 13.27 -6.36 -12.01
CA SER A 32 14.21 -7.11 -12.87
C SER A 32 15.67 -6.79 -12.57
N ALA A 33 15.97 -5.54 -12.22
CA ALA A 33 17.31 -5.09 -11.87
C ALA A 33 17.76 -5.54 -10.47
N ARG A 34 16.88 -6.14 -9.67
CA ARG A 34 17.12 -6.48 -8.26
C ARG A 34 17.53 -5.28 -7.40
N ILE A 35 17.01 -4.10 -7.76
CA ILE A 35 17.25 -2.83 -7.07
C ILE A 35 15.90 -2.27 -6.62
N GLY A 36 15.84 -1.81 -5.38
CA GLY A 36 14.66 -1.19 -4.79
C GLY A 36 14.75 -1.18 -3.27
N GLY A 37 14.62 0.00 -2.68
CA GLY A 37 14.60 0.17 -1.23
C GLY A 37 13.29 -0.33 -0.59
N PRO A 38 13.10 -0.10 0.72
CA PRO A 38 11.86 -0.42 1.39
C PRO A 38 10.72 0.49 0.92
N ALA A 39 9.56 -0.10 0.65
CA ALA A 39 8.30 0.64 0.56
C ALA A 39 7.68 0.79 1.96
N ASP A 40 7.01 1.92 2.20
CA ASP A 40 6.22 2.12 3.43
C ASP A 40 5.13 1.03 3.56
N VAL A 41 4.42 0.78 2.45
CA VAL A 41 3.46 -0.32 2.31
C VAL A 41 3.59 -0.97 0.93
N LEU A 42 3.62 -2.30 0.90
CA LEU A 42 3.40 -3.12 -0.29
C LEU A 42 2.05 -3.82 -0.15
N LEU A 43 1.11 -3.51 -1.04
CA LEU A 43 -0.19 -4.18 -1.14
C LEU A 43 -0.18 -5.13 -2.35
N THR A 44 -0.37 -6.44 -2.11
CA THR A 44 -0.48 -7.43 -3.18
C THR A 44 -1.93 -7.84 -3.39
N VAL A 45 -2.45 -7.63 -4.60
CA VAL A 45 -3.80 -8.03 -5.02
C VAL A 45 -3.73 -9.16 -6.05
N LYS A 46 -4.77 -10.00 -6.10
CA LYS A 46 -4.79 -11.24 -6.92
C LYS A 46 -5.87 -11.27 -8.00
N SER A 47 -6.65 -10.19 -8.16
CA SER A 47 -7.67 -10.06 -9.20
C SER A 47 -7.87 -8.60 -9.59
N ALA A 48 -8.51 -8.38 -10.75
CA ALA A 48 -8.90 -7.05 -11.20
C ALA A 48 -9.86 -6.37 -10.21
N ASP A 49 -10.80 -7.14 -9.63
CA ASP A 49 -11.75 -6.61 -8.64
C ASP A 49 -11.02 -6.13 -7.37
N GLN A 50 -10.05 -6.91 -6.87
CA GLN A 50 -9.25 -6.49 -5.71
C GLN A 50 -8.40 -5.25 -6.01
N LEU A 51 -7.87 -5.13 -7.23
CA LEU A 51 -7.15 -3.93 -7.64
C LEU A 51 -8.09 -2.72 -7.70
N ALA A 52 -9.30 -2.88 -8.23
CA ALA A 52 -10.30 -1.82 -8.29
C ALA A 52 -10.69 -1.33 -6.89
N ASP A 53 -10.91 -2.26 -5.95
CA ASP A 53 -11.25 -1.92 -4.56
C ASP A 53 -10.08 -1.23 -3.85
N ALA A 54 -8.83 -1.71 -4.06
CA ALA A 54 -7.63 -1.04 -3.54
C ALA A 54 -7.49 0.38 -4.07
N MET A 55 -7.68 0.58 -5.37
CA MET A 55 -7.50 1.88 -5.98
C MET A 55 -8.57 2.88 -5.58
N ARG A 56 -9.82 2.42 -5.42
CA ARG A 56 -10.90 3.23 -4.87
C ARG A 56 -10.53 3.78 -3.49
N LEU A 57 -10.09 2.91 -2.57
CA LEU A 57 -9.69 3.32 -1.23
C LEU A 57 -8.49 4.29 -1.24
N ILE A 58 -7.48 3.99 -2.06
CA ILE A 58 -6.29 4.85 -2.19
C ILE A 58 -6.66 6.26 -2.67
N TRP A 59 -7.56 6.37 -3.64
CA TRP A 59 -8.00 7.67 -4.16
C TRP A 59 -8.93 8.41 -3.19
N GLU A 60 -9.84 7.72 -2.50
CA GLU A 60 -10.71 8.31 -1.48
C GLU A 60 -9.93 8.96 -0.33
N HIS A 61 -8.76 8.41 0.00
CA HIS A 61 -7.87 8.89 1.05
C HIS A 61 -6.67 9.70 0.54
N ASP A 62 -6.60 9.99 -0.77
CA ASP A 62 -5.50 10.73 -1.42
C ASP A 62 -4.10 10.16 -1.07
N LEU A 63 -3.99 8.83 -1.05
CA LEU A 63 -2.74 8.15 -0.68
C LEU A 63 -1.75 8.17 -1.87
N PRO A 64 -0.48 8.58 -1.65
CA PRO A 64 0.57 8.41 -2.63
C PRO A 64 0.72 6.93 -3.00
N HIS A 65 0.78 6.63 -4.29
CA HIS A 65 0.82 5.25 -4.77
C HIS A 65 1.69 5.09 -6.02
N TYR A 66 2.15 3.86 -6.21
CA TYR A 66 2.85 3.42 -7.41
C TYR A 66 2.41 1.99 -7.73
N VAL A 67 2.02 1.74 -8.99
CA VAL A 67 1.68 0.39 -9.47
C VAL A 67 2.95 -0.25 -10.02
N LEU A 68 3.40 -1.34 -9.39
CA LEU A 68 4.59 -2.09 -9.76
C LEU A 68 4.24 -3.32 -10.61
N GLY A 69 5.01 -3.57 -11.66
CA GLY A 69 4.86 -4.69 -12.59
C GLY A 69 6.15 -4.97 -13.37
#